data_AF-A0A2D5X6M4-F1
#
_entry.id   AF-A0A2D5X6M4-F1
#
_cell.length_a   1.000
_cell.length_b   1.000
_cell.length_c   1.000
_cell.angle_alpha   90.00
_cell.angle_beta   90.00
_cell.angle_gamma   90.00
#
_symmetry.space_group_name_H-M   'P 1'
#
loop_
_entity.id
_entity.type
_entity.pdbx_description
1 polymer ?
#
loop_
_entity_poly.entity_id
_entity_poly.type
_entity_poly.pdbx_seq_one_letter_code
_entity_poly.pdbx_strand_id
1 'polypeptide(L)'
;MMNTKNMAALSKLTLLTLACTTSIYTNAAILNDSSERRIQVRQGSSTTTGQVYISPANTSVIRGDSMQGLIAQKNRQYNFDAKLSIEENQRVITPSRSPRYNTSYNTAYNTQYGSPNNNHDSYYGDRSADFNTWLNSNRFRAQQVADYQRYLSSQLGTRNVPPMEQLLTTARSWDHCGYEPFQLPPRELWSNMVPTLSLYSQLKNQGVLPASTEIRSVYRSPSLNSCAGGARNSKHMTAGAIDVWVPEYDGNLWQLSRMQDSLCQFWQYQGQAMDFGLGLYSTGAVHLDSQGYRKWGFGNTSSSSSCRY
;
A
#
# COMPACT_ATOMS: atom_id res chain seq x y z
N MET A 1 -77.96 5.34 19.27
CA MET A 1 -78.11 6.72 18.78
C MET A 1 -76.88 7.06 17.95
N MET A 2 -77.09 7.43 16.68
CA MET A 2 -76.15 7.90 15.63
C MET A 2 -74.99 6.93 15.28
N ASN A 3 -74.97 6.13 14.19
CA ASN A 3 -75.21 6.39 12.75
C ASN A 3 -74.28 7.50 12.21
N THR A 4 -73.49 7.41 11.13
CA THR A 4 -73.48 6.53 9.93
C THR A 4 -72.28 6.90 9.03
N LYS A 5 -71.77 5.89 8.29
CA LYS A 5 -71.40 5.90 6.84
C LYS A 5 -70.14 6.60 6.29
N ASN A 6 -69.35 5.75 5.61
CA ASN A 6 -68.86 5.83 4.23
C ASN A 6 -67.94 6.99 3.80
N MET A 7 -66.82 6.67 3.17
CA MET A 7 -66.72 6.52 1.70
C MET A 7 -65.32 6.05 1.31
N ALA A 8 -65.28 4.99 0.52
CA ALA A 8 -64.12 4.59 -0.26
C ALA A 8 -63.90 5.56 -1.44
N ALA A 9 -62.65 5.76 -1.85
CA ALA A 9 -62.33 6.16 -3.22
C ALA A 9 -60.96 5.62 -3.62
N LEU A 10 -60.98 4.60 -4.49
CA LEU A 10 -59.88 4.28 -5.38
C LEU A 10 -59.62 5.48 -6.31
N SER A 11 -58.36 5.80 -6.59
CA SER A 11 -57.97 6.32 -7.90
C SER A 11 -56.67 5.67 -8.38
N LYS A 12 -56.74 5.20 -9.62
CA LYS A 12 -55.72 4.52 -10.40
C LYS A 12 -54.83 5.53 -11.13
N LEU A 13 -53.65 5.05 -11.55
CA LEU A 13 -52.82 5.50 -12.67
C LEU A 13 -52.15 6.89 -12.50
N THR A 14 -50.86 7.06 -12.74
CA THR A 14 -50.27 6.88 -14.08
C THR A 14 -48.75 6.73 -13.99
N LEU A 15 -48.22 5.74 -14.70
CA LEU A 15 -46.82 5.50 -14.99
C LEU A 15 -46.33 6.58 -15.99
N LEU A 16 -45.30 7.36 -15.65
CA LEU A 16 -44.65 8.26 -16.60
C LEU A 16 -43.20 7.80 -16.81
N THR A 17 -43.00 6.97 -17.83
CA THR A 17 -41.68 6.63 -18.37
C THR A 17 -41.27 7.73 -19.36
N LEU A 18 -40.28 8.55 -19.00
CA LEU A 18 -39.61 9.45 -19.94
C LEU A 18 -38.42 8.69 -20.55
N ALA A 19 -38.61 8.18 -21.76
CA ALA A 19 -37.54 7.74 -22.63
C ALA A 19 -37.02 8.96 -23.41
N CYS A 20 -35.81 9.43 -23.07
CA CYS A 20 -35.05 10.33 -23.93
C CYS A 20 -34.01 9.51 -24.68
N THR A 21 -34.34 9.16 -25.92
CA THR A 21 -33.39 8.67 -26.92
C THR A 21 -32.73 9.88 -27.60
N THR A 22 -31.41 10.02 -27.46
CA THR A 22 -30.62 10.80 -28.41
C THR A 22 -29.48 9.93 -28.94
N SER A 23 -29.40 9.87 -30.25
CA SER A 23 -28.45 9.07 -31.02
C SER A 23 -27.25 9.94 -31.43
N ILE A 24 -26.06 9.38 -31.20
CA ILE A 24 -24.77 9.48 -31.92
C ILE A 24 -24.19 10.84 -32.32
N TYR A 25 -22.97 11.13 -31.83
CA TYR A 25 -21.82 11.40 -32.71
C TYR A 25 -20.58 10.68 -32.19
N THR A 26 -20.11 9.73 -32.99
CA THR A 26 -18.80 9.10 -32.90
C THR A 26 -17.72 10.08 -33.36
N ASN A 27 -16.73 10.36 -32.53
CA ASN A 27 -15.42 10.82 -32.98
C ASN A 27 -14.39 9.79 -32.51
N ALA A 28 -14.16 8.79 -33.35
CA ALA A 28 -12.98 7.94 -33.25
C ALA A 28 -11.80 8.76 -33.77
N ALA A 29 -11.01 9.34 -32.88
CA ALA A 29 -9.69 9.85 -33.23
C ALA A 29 -8.75 8.65 -33.39
N ILE A 30 -8.59 8.17 -34.61
CA ILE A 30 -7.48 7.30 -35.00
C ILE A 30 -6.24 8.18 -35.07
N LEU A 31 -5.49 8.27 -33.98
CA LEU A 31 -4.11 8.76 -34.02
C LEU A 31 -3.22 7.57 -34.38
N ASN A 32 -3.05 7.36 -35.68
CA ASN A 32 -2.00 6.50 -36.21
C ASN A 32 -0.72 7.33 -36.36
N ASP A 33 0.03 7.49 -35.27
CA ASP A 33 1.40 8.00 -35.32
C ASP A 33 2.36 6.83 -35.14
N SER A 34 2.57 6.09 -36.23
CA SER A 34 3.69 5.17 -36.38
C SER A 34 4.83 5.90 -37.09
N SER A 35 5.44 6.88 -36.42
CA SER A 35 6.74 7.41 -36.83
C SER A 35 7.83 6.41 -36.44
N GLU A 36 7.91 5.31 -37.19
CA GLU A 36 9.08 4.43 -37.19
C GLU A 36 10.32 5.25 -37.59
N ARG A 37 11.18 5.57 -36.63
CA ARG A 37 12.56 6.00 -36.89
C ARG A 37 13.33 4.85 -37.54
N ARG A 38 13.22 4.76 -38.87
CA ARG A 38 14.07 3.93 -39.71
C ARG A 38 15.48 4.55 -39.73
N ILE A 39 16.39 4.01 -38.91
CA ILE A 39 17.81 4.37 -38.98
C ILE A 39 18.37 3.82 -40.29
N GLN A 40 18.61 4.70 -41.27
CA GLN A 40 19.44 4.38 -42.42
C GLN A 40 20.92 4.60 -42.03
N VAL A 41 21.69 3.52 -42.00
CA VAL A 41 23.15 3.59 -41.89
C VAL A 41 23.70 4.03 -43.24
N ARG A 42 24.07 5.31 -43.32
CA ARG A 42 24.76 5.89 -44.48
C ARG A 42 26.24 5.51 -44.40
N GLN A 43 26.70 4.57 -45.23
CA GLN A 43 28.12 4.35 -45.45
C GLN A 43 28.68 5.56 -46.21
N GLY A 44 29.44 6.39 -45.52
CA GLY A 44 30.24 7.46 -46.10
C GLY A 44 31.70 7.08 -46.07
N SER A 45 32.28 6.83 -47.24
CA SER A 45 33.72 6.76 -47.45
C SER A 45 34.35 8.12 -47.21
N SER A 46 35.28 8.24 -46.27
CA SER A 46 36.28 9.31 -46.26
C SER A 46 37.64 8.77 -45.84
N THR A 47 38.56 8.81 -46.79
CA THR A 47 40.00 8.68 -46.62
C THR A 47 40.53 9.81 -45.76
N THR A 48 41.06 9.50 -44.57
CA THR A 48 42.13 10.31 -43.96
C THR A 48 43.02 9.43 -43.08
N THR A 49 44.30 9.49 -43.38
CA THR A 49 45.44 8.91 -42.65
C THR A 49 45.50 9.39 -41.20
N GLY A 50 45.61 8.45 -40.26
CA GLY A 50 45.91 8.73 -38.85
C GLY A 50 46.29 7.44 -38.13
N GLN A 51 47.60 7.24 -37.93
CA GLN A 51 48.18 6.14 -37.17
C GLN A 51 47.73 6.21 -35.70
N VAL A 52 47.10 5.16 -35.20
CA VAL A 52 46.96 4.91 -33.75
C VAL A 52 47.47 3.50 -33.49
N TYR A 53 48.62 3.43 -32.83
CA TYR A 53 49.18 2.18 -32.31
C TYR A 53 48.31 1.68 -31.14
N ILE A 54 47.69 0.51 -31.29
CA ILE A 54 47.08 -0.23 -30.20
C ILE A 54 47.78 -1.60 -30.12
N SER A 55 48.44 -1.85 -28.99
CA SER A 55 49.10 -3.11 -28.67
C SER A 55 48.11 -4.29 -28.67
N PRO A 56 48.51 -5.50 -29.11
CA PRO A 56 47.62 -6.64 -29.11
C PRO A 56 47.55 -7.25 -27.69
N ALA A 57 46.38 -7.17 -27.06
CA ALA A 57 46.04 -8.06 -25.95
C ALA A 57 45.31 -9.29 -26.52
N ASN A 58 45.79 -10.45 -26.12
CA ASN A 58 45.44 -11.79 -26.58
C ASN A 58 43.93 -12.02 -26.86
N THR A 59 43.69 -12.54 -28.05
CA THR A 59 42.46 -13.18 -28.47
C THR A 59 42.23 -14.49 -27.72
N SER A 60 41.21 -14.53 -26.86
CA SER A 60 40.42 -15.74 -26.67
C SER A 60 39.09 -15.56 -27.39
N VAL A 61 39.02 -16.18 -28.57
CA VAL A 61 37.84 -16.25 -29.43
C VAL A 61 36.71 -16.95 -28.69
N ILE A 62 35.62 -16.23 -28.41
CA ILE A 62 34.29 -16.82 -28.33
C ILE A 62 33.44 -16.15 -29.40
N ARG A 63 33.31 -16.83 -30.53
CA ARG A 63 32.29 -16.54 -31.54
C ARG A 63 30.93 -16.91 -30.96
N GLY A 64 30.29 -15.94 -30.32
CA GLY A 64 28.88 -15.93 -30.02
C GLY A 64 28.32 -14.62 -30.53
N ASP A 65 27.36 -14.69 -31.45
CA ASP A 65 26.69 -13.58 -32.11
C ASP A 65 26.46 -12.41 -31.13
N SER A 66 26.93 -11.21 -31.47
CA SER A 66 27.01 -10.07 -30.53
C SER A 66 25.64 -9.74 -29.91
N MET A 67 24.56 -10.04 -30.63
CA MET A 67 23.19 -9.98 -30.15
C MET A 67 22.89 -10.98 -29.04
N GLN A 68 23.34 -12.23 -29.14
CA GLN A 68 23.13 -13.25 -28.09
C GLN A 68 23.93 -12.92 -26.82
N GLY A 69 25.13 -12.34 -26.97
CA GLY A 69 25.92 -11.81 -25.85
C GLY A 69 25.21 -10.65 -25.15
N LEU A 70 24.63 -9.72 -25.92
CA LEU A 70 23.85 -8.60 -25.40
C LEU A 70 22.53 -9.05 -24.75
N ILE A 71 21.83 -10.02 -25.33
CA ILE A 71 20.62 -10.63 -24.76
C ILE A 71 20.97 -11.35 -23.45
N ALA A 72 22.05 -12.14 -23.40
CA ALA A 72 22.48 -12.79 -22.17
C ALA A 72 22.91 -11.78 -21.10
N GLN A 73 23.56 -10.67 -21.48
CA GLN A 73 23.91 -9.59 -20.56
C GLN A 73 22.67 -8.84 -20.06
N LYS A 74 21.71 -8.53 -20.95
CA LYS A 74 20.43 -7.91 -20.60
C LYS A 74 19.57 -8.83 -19.75
N ASN A 75 19.55 -10.13 -20.01
CA ASN A 75 18.85 -11.12 -19.21
C ASN A 75 19.53 -11.33 -17.85
N ARG A 76 20.86 -11.25 -17.77
CA ARG A 76 21.59 -11.26 -16.48
C ARG A 76 21.35 -9.99 -15.68
N GLN A 77 21.33 -8.83 -16.34
CA GLN A 77 20.98 -7.56 -15.72
C GLN A 77 19.52 -7.59 -15.24
N TYR A 78 18.60 -8.06 -16.07
CA TYR A 78 17.19 -8.26 -15.72
C TYR A 78 17.00 -9.28 -14.59
N ASN A 79 17.74 -10.39 -14.57
CA ASN A 79 17.70 -11.38 -13.50
C ASN A 79 18.36 -10.91 -12.20
N PHE A 80 19.39 -10.05 -12.29
CA PHE A 80 19.98 -9.39 -11.12
C PHE A 80 19.05 -8.30 -10.56
N ASP A 81 18.39 -7.55 -11.45
CA ASP A 81 17.42 -6.52 -11.12
C ASP A 81 16.09 -7.14 -10.61
N ALA A 82 15.71 -8.34 -11.07
CA ALA A 82 14.60 -9.13 -10.55
C ALA A 82 14.88 -9.65 -9.12
N LYS A 83 16.14 -9.97 -8.80
CA LYS A 83 16.60 -10.24 -7.44
C LYS A 83 16.65 -9.00 -6.53
N LEU A 84 16.45 -7.80 -7.09
CA LEU A 84 16.40 -6.51 -6.39
C LEU A 84 14.99 -5.89 -6.41
N SER A 85 13.96 -6.65 -6.79
CA SER A 85 12.58 -6.17 -6.76
C SER A 85 12.19 -5.80 -5.32
N ILE A 86 11.47 -4.68 -5.14
CA ILE A 86 10.94 -4.31 -3.81
C ILE A 86 9.96 -5.39 -3.29
N GLU A 87 9.42 -6.21 -4.18
CA GLU A 87 8.45 -7.25 -3.87
C GLU A 87 9.06 -8.36 -2.99
N GLU A 88 10.34 -8.68 -3.18
CA GLU A 88 11.05 -9.66 -2.38
C GLU A 88 11.89 -8.97 -1.30
N ASN A 89 11.33 -8.74 -0.12
CA ASN A 89 12.15 -8.54 1.09
C ASN A 89 12.89 -9.85 1.41
N GLN A 90 13.92 -10.18 0.62
CA GLN A 90 14.83 -11.26 0.91
C GLN A 90 15.60 -10.92 2.18
N ARG A 91 15.62 -11.84 3.14
CA ARG A 91 16.54 -11.76 4.28
C ARG A 91 17.95 -11.68 3.73
N VAL A 92 18.65 -10.58 4.00
CA VAL A 92 20.12 -10.59 4.03
C VAL A 92 20.46 -10.13 5.42
N ILE A 93 20.93 -11.05 6.26
CA ILE A 93 21.90 -10.66 7.29
C ILE A 93 23.03 -10.03 6.48
N THR A 94 23.04 -8.70 6.34
CA THR A 94 24.08 -7.99 5.58
C THR A 94 25.35 -7.99 6.43
N PRO A 95 26.44 -8.65 6.00
CA PRO A 95 27.75 -8.41 6.59
C PRO A 95 28.31 -7.05 6.13
N SER A 96 27.63 -6.35 5.20
CA SER A 96 28.02 -5.02 4.73
C SER A 96 27.03 -3.97 5.23
N ARG A 97 27.45 -3.22 6.26
CA ARG A 97 27.01 -1.87 6.67
C ARG A 97 25.73 -1.39 5.96
N SER A 98 24.56 -1.86 6.45
CA SER A 98 23.25 -1.34 6.03
C SER A 98 23.24 0.19 6.15
N PRO A 99 22.44 0.91 5.34
CA PRO A 99 22.14 2.31 5.64
C PRO A 99 21.73 2.39 7.11
N ARG A 100 22.39 3.26 7.89
CA ARG A 100 21.99 3.49 9.26
C ARG A 100 20.71 4.30 9.22
N TYR A 101 19.59 3.61 9.15
CA TYR A 101 18.30 4.16 9.55
C TYR A 101 18.39 4.49 11.04
N ASN A 102 17.79 5.57 11.48
CA ASN A 102 17.80 5.92 12.89
C ASN A 102 16.91 4.93 13.66
N THR A 103 17.52 3.88 14.25
CA THR A 103 16.80 2.81 14.94
C THR A 103 16.71 3.00 16.45
N SER A 104 16.94 4.22 16.95
CA SER A 104 16.95 4.53 18.39
C SER A 104 15.53 4.54 19.00
N TYR A 105 14.73 3.48 18.83
CA TYR A 105 13.33 3.45 19.26
C TYR A 105 13.03 2.17 20.05
N ASN A 106 13.22 2.29 21.36
CA ASN A 106 13.08 1.22 22.35
C ASN A 106 11.67 0.60 22.33
N THR A 107 11.59 -0.68 21.99
CA THR A 107 10.37 -1.52 22.04
C THR A 107 10.14 -2.10 23.43
N ALA A 108 10.33 -1.32 24.50
CA ALA A 108 10.02 -1.77 25.84
C ALA A 108 8.50 -1.73 26.07
N TYR A 109 7.83 -2.86 25.83
CA TYR A 109 6.55 -3.17 26.46
C TYR A 109 6.75 -3.17 27.98
N ASN A 110 6.42 -2.06 28.64
CA ASN A 110 6.40 -2.02 30.10
C ASN A 110 5.07 -2.61 30.61
N THR A 111 5.14 -3.81 31.18
CA THR A 111 4.04 -4.47 31.90
C THR A 111 4.03 -4.03 33.36
N GLN A 112 3.87 -2.73 33.64
CA GLN A 112 3.55 -2.31 35.01
C GLN A 112 2.93 -0.90 35.03
N TYR A 113 1.76 -0.81 35.65
CA TYR A 113 1.07 0.43 35.98
C TYR A 113 2.01 1.51 36.55
N GLY A 114 1.96 2.73 35.99
CA GLY A 114 2.32 3.96 36.71
C GLY A 114 3.27 4.95 36.01
N SER A 115 2.68 6.03 35.46
CA SER A 115 3.25 7.37 35.23
C SER A 115 4.04 7.65 33.92
N PRO A 116 3.81 8.81 33.26
CA PRO A 116 4.21 9.07 31.89
C PRO A 116 5.57 9.74 31.81
N ASN A 117 6.55 9.03 31.26
CA ASN A 117 7.72 9.70 30.67
C ASN A 117 7.44 9.88 29.17
N ASN A 118 7.04 11.10 28.84
CA ASN A 118 6.78 11.60 27.49
C ASN A 118 8.06 11.53 26.66
N ASN A 119 8.24 10.44 25.90
CA ASN A 119 9.21 10.39 24.82
C ASN A 119 8.76 9.45 23.69
N HIS A 120 7.44 9.44 23.42
CA HIS A 120 6.83 8.69 22.32
C HIS A 120 6.68 9.52 21.02
N ASP A 121 7.19 10.75 21.01
CA ASP A 121 7.00 11.72 19.92
C ASP A 121 8.05 11.61 18.78
N SER A 122 9.08 10.75 18.95
CA SER A 122 10.20 10.67 18.01
C SER A 122 10.05 9.58 16.92
N TYR A 123 8.98 8.78 16.92
CA TYR A 123 8.82 7.68 15.97
C TYR A 123 8.49 8.14 14.52
N TYR A 124 7.93 9.36 14.34
CA TYR A 124 7.36 9.76 13.04
C TYR A 124 7.99 10.98 12.37
N GLY A 125 8.72 11.81 13.11
CA GLY A 125 9.38 12.99 12.54
C GLY A 125 10.44 12.65 11.48
N ASP A 126 11.01 11.44 11.53
CA ASP A 126 12.07 10.96 10.63
C ASP A 126 11.54 10.07 9.49
N ARG A 127 10.27 9.63 9.53
CA ARG A 127 9.72 8.64 8.57
C ARG A 127 9.86 9.08 7.12
N SER A 128 9.64 10.36 6.83
CA SER A 128 9.78 10.89 5.46
C SER A 128 11.23 10.93 5.00
N ALA A 129 12.19 11.19 5.89
CA ALA A 129 13.61 11.19 5.56
C ALA A 129 14.15 9.75 5.38
N ASP A 130 13.75 8.83 6.24
CA ASP A 130 14.02 7.39 6.07
C ASP A 130 13.41 6.86 4.77
N PHE A 131 12.16 7.26 4.46
CA PHE A 131 11.50 6.87 3.21
C PHE A 131 12.25 7.40 2.00
N ASN A 132 12.68 8.67 2.00
CA ASN A 132 13.45 9.24 0.90
C ASN A 132 14.82 8.55 0.75
N THR A 133 15.50 8.25 1.86
CA THR A 133 16.76 7.49 1.86
C THR A 133 16.55 6.10 1.24
N TRP A 134 15.51 5.39 1.68
CA TRP A 134 15.13 4.09 1.13
C TRP A 134 14.74 4.21 -0.35
N LEU A 135 13.92 5.17 -0.75
CA LEU A 135 13.47 5.35 -2.13
C LEU A 135 14.64 5.62 -3.07
N ASN A 136 15.59 6.46 -2.64
CA ASN A 136 16.73 6.90 -3.43
C ASN A 136 17.90 5.91 -3.46
N SER A 137 17.91 4.90 -2.59
CA SER A 137 18.98 3.89 -2.58
C SER A 137 18.93 2.97 -3.81
N ASN A 138 17.83 2.97 -4.58
CA ASN A 138 17.68 2.22 -5.82
C ASN A 138 16.74 2.93 -6.80
N ARG A 139 17.24 3.31 -7.99
CA ARG A 139 16.44 4.01 -9.01
C ARG A 139 15.22 3.21 -9.51
N PHE A 140 15.28 1.89 -9.54
CA PHE A 140 14.15 1.05 -9.98
C PHE A 140 13.04 1.05 -8.92
N ARG A 141 13.42 1.17 -7.65
CA ARG A 141 12.46 1.27 -6.55
C ARG A 141 11.59 2.51 -6.67
N ALA A 142 12.19 3.67 -6.96
CA ALA A 142 11.45 4.91 -7.20
C ALA A 142 10.38 4.76 -8.30
N GLN A 143 10.72 4.10 -9.41
CA GLN A 143 9.79 3.86 -10.51
C GLN A 143 8.63 2.94 -10.08
N GLN A 144 8.92 1.82 -9.40
CA GLN A 144 7.89 0.87 -8.96
C GLN A 144 6.94 1.49 -7.92
N VAL A 145 7.45 2.32 -7.00
CA VAL A 145 6.61 3.08 -6.06
C VAL A 145 5.71 4.06 -6.80
N ALA A 146 6.23 4.77 -7.82
CA ALA A 146 5.43 5.66 -8.65
C ALA A 146 4.34 4.90 -9.44
N ASP A 147 4.64 3.69 -9.93
CA ASP A 147 3.66 2.82 -10.59
C ASP A 147 2.54 2.38 -9.64
N TYR A 148 2.86 2.00 -8.41
CA TYR A 148 1.86 1.65 -7.40
C TYR A 148 1.01 2.86 -6.98
N GLN A 149 1.62 4.02 -6.78
CA GLN A 149 0.88 5.25 -6.48
C GLN A 149 -0.07 5.62 -7.62
N ARG A 150 0.37 5.53 -8.89
CA ARG A 150 -0.48 5.74 -10.07
C ARG A 150 -1.62 4.74 -10.12
N TYR A 151 -1.34 3.47 -9.87
CA TYR A 151 -2.37 2.43 -9.79
C TYR A 151 -3.44 2.79 -8.77
N LEU A 152 -3.07 3.02 -7.51
CA LEU A 152 -4.02 3.39 -6.46
C LEU A 152 -4.78 4.68 -6.79
N SER A 153 -4.11 5.68 -7.35
CA SER A 153 -4.73 6.95 -7.75
C SER A 153 -5.77 6.76 -8.86
N SER A 154 -5.54 5.83 -9.79
CA SER A 154 -6.50 5.50 -10.84
C SER A 154 -7.75 4.79 -10.31
N GLN A 155 -7.63 4.06 -9.21
CA GLN A 155 -8.73 3.30 -8.61
C GLN A 155 -9.56 4.14 -7.62
N LEU A 156 -8.89 5.02 -6.86
CA LEU A 156 -9.49 5.72 -5.72
C LEU A 156 -9.61 7.24 -5.94
N GLY A 157 -8.92 7.79 -6.94
CA GLY A 157 -8.67 9.21 -7.08
C GLY A 157 -7.53 9.68 -6.16
N THR A 158 -6.71 10.62 -6.66
CA THR A 158 -5.47 11.05 -5.99
C THR A 158 -5.67 11.55 -4.55
N ARG A 159 -6.81 12.17 -4.23
CA ARG A 159 -7.11 12.69 -2.88
C ARG A 159 -7.35 11.59 -1.84
N ASN A 160 -7.67 10.37 -2.29
CA ASN A 160 -7.99 9.24 -1.42
C ASN A 160 -6.80 8.28 -1.26
N VAL A 161 -5.65 8.58 -1.85
CA VAL A 161 -4.42 7.80 -1.68
C VAL A 161 -3.59 8.45 -0.57
N PRO A 162 -3.36 7.75 0.57
CA PRO A 162 -2.46 8.26 1.60
C PRO A 162 -1.02 8.39 1.10
N PRO A 163 -0.15 9.13 1.83
CA PRO A 163 1.25 9.25 1.45
C PRO A 163 1.96 7.89 1.35
N MET A 164 2.84 7.73 0.36
CA MET A 164 3.50 6.45 0.09
C MET A 164 4.41 6.00 1.24
N GLU A 165 5.02 6.94 1.95
CA GLU A 165 5.80 6.67 3.16
C GLU A 165 4.96 5.98 4.26
N GLN A 166 3.65 6.22 4.31
CA GLN A 166 2.77 5.48 5.20
C GLN A 166 2.35 4.14 4.58
N LEU A 167 1.94 4.15 3.32
CA LEU A 167 1.42 2.95 2.64
C LEU A 167 2.45 1.85 2.42
N LEU A 168 3.73 2.19 2.45
CA LEU A 168 4.82 1.24 2.27
C LEU A 168 5.50 0.86 3.58
N THR A 169 5.05 1.41 4.73
CA THR A 169 5.59 1.02 6.04
C THR A 169 5.28 -0.47 6.32
N THR A 170 6.29 -1.24 6.70
CA THR A 170 6.16 -2.68 6.99
C THR A 170 5.70 -2.95 8.43
N ALA A 171 6.26 -3.96 9.12
CA ALA A 171 5.95 -4.25 10.51
C ALA A 171 6.69 -3.30 11.45
N ARG A 172 6.10 -2.89 12.58
CA ARG A 172 6.79 -2.11 13.62
C ARG A 172 8.09 -2.76 14.14
N SER A 173 8.17 -4.09 14.07
CA SER A 173 9.33 -4.89 14.50
C SER A 173 10.32 -5.18 13.36
N TRP A 174 10.27 -4.44 12.25
CA TRP A 174 11.11 -4.67 11.07
C TRP A 174 12.60 -4.75 11.43
N ASP A 175 13.08 -3.84 12.30
CA ASP A 175 14.50 -3.73 12.65
C ASP A 175 14.97 -4.94 13.45
N HIS A 176 14.23 -5.28 14.52
CA HIS A 176 14.47 -6.50 15.29
C HIS A 176 14.41 -7.76 14.42
N CYS A 177 13.54 -7.76 13.40
CA CYS A 177 13.40 -8.87 12.46
C CYS A 177 14.46 -8.89 11.34
N GLY A 178 15.30 -7.86 11.23
CA GLY A 178 16.31 -7.74 10.16
C GLY A 178 15.71 -7.50 8.78
N TYR A 179 14.63 -6.74 8.68
CA TYR A 179 13.97 -6.33 7.44
C TYR A 179 14.15 -4.84 7.17
N GLU A 180 13.66 -4.34 6.04
CA GLU A 180 13.61 -2.91 5.74
C GLU A 180 12.34 -2.25 6.35
N PRO A 181 12.41 -0.95 6.70
CA PRO A 181 11.25 -0.21 7.21
C PRO A 181 10.11 -0.09 6.19
N PHE A 182 10.45 -0.15 4.89
CA PHE A 182 9.48 -0.01 3.80
C PHE A 182 9.55 -1.19 2.81
N GLN A 183 8.38 -1.56 2.27
CA GLN A 183 8.26 -2.60 1.26
C GLN A 183 7.04 -2.35 0.36
N LEU A 184 7.20 -2.62 -0.94
CA LEU A 184 6.12 -2.66 -1.91
C LEU A 184 5.49 -4.05 -1.89
N PRO A 185 4.15 -4.16 -1.87
CA PRO A 185 3.51 -5.45 -2.10
C PRO A 185 3.79 -5.95 -3.53
N PRO A 186 3.90 -7.28 -3.74
CA PRO A 186 3.84 -7.89 -5.06
C PRO A 186 2.68 -7.34 -5.89
N ARG A 187 2.93 -7.10 -7.18
CA ARG A 187 1.97 -6.46 -8.09
C ARG A 187 0.61 -7.15 -8.14
N GLU A 188 0.59 -8.47 -8.06
CA GLU A 188 -0.62 -9.29 -8.04
C GLU A 188 -1.51 -9.05 -6.80
N LEU A 189 -0.96 -8.44 -5.74
CA LEU A 189 -1.69 -8.12 -4.51
C LEU A 189 -2.21 -6.67 -4.48
N TRP A 190 -1.83 -5.81 -5.43
CA TRP A 190 -2.16 -4.38 -5.38
C TRP A 190 -3.66 -4.10 -5.30
N SER A 191 -4.48 -4.88 -6.00
CA SER A 191 -5.94 -4.74 -6.00
C SER A 191 -6.58 -4.98 -4.64
N ASN A 192 -5.95 -5.76 -3.76
CA ASN A 192 -6.46 -6.03 -2.42
C ASN A 192 -6.45 -4.80 -1.51
N MET A 193 -5.59 -3.82 -1.80
CA MET A 193 -5.49 -2.60 -1.00
C MET A 193 -6.62 -1.61 -1.31
N VAL A 194 -7.16 -1.65 -2.54
CA VAL A 194 -8.18 -0.70 -3.02
C VAL A 194 -9.43 -0.66 -2.10
N PRO A 195 -10.10 -1.78 -1.79
CA PRO A 195 -11.27 -1.74 -0.90
C PRO A 195 -10.93 -1.28 0.52
N THR A 196 -9.74 -1.62 1.04
CA THR A 196 -9.30 -1.19 2.38
C THR A 196 -9.04 0.33 2.44
N LEU A 197 -8.46 0.92 1.40
CA LEU A 197 -8.29 2.38 1.34
C LEU A 197 -9.61 3.10 1.09
N SER A 198 -10.55 2.51 0.34
CA SER A 198 -11.90 3.05 0.21
C SER A 198 -12.62 3.08 1.57
N LEU A 199 -12.55 1.98 2.34
CA LEU A 199 -13.04 1.93 3.71
C LEU A 199 -12.37 2.98 4.60
N TYR A 200 -11.04 3.10 4.55
CA TYR A 200 -10.29 4.10 5.30
C TYR A 200 -10.74 5.54 4.98
N SER A 201 -10.90 5.87 3.69
CA SER A 201 -11.44 7.16 3.25
C SER A 201 -12.86 7.39 3.76
N GLN A 202 -13.74 6.38 3.72
CA GLN A 202 -15.10 6.49 4.24
C GLN A 202 -15.12 6.76 5.75
N LEU A 203 -14.30 6.05 6.52
CA LEU A 203 -14.16 6.26 7.96
C LEU A 203 -13.71 7.69 8.29
N LYS A 204 -12.75 8.24 7.52
CA LYS A 204 -12.32 9.65 7.68
C LYS A 204 -13.40 10.64 7.27
N ASN A 205 -14.06 10.41 6.14
CA ASN A 205 -15.11 11.30 5.63
C ASN A 205 -16.35 11.36 6.54
N GLN A 206 -16.67 10.26 7.23
CA GLN A 206 -17.76 10.20 8.21
C GLN A 206 -17.33 10.67 9.61
N GLY A 207 -16.08 11.08 9.80
CA GLY A 207 -15.56 11.53 11.10
C GLY A 207 -15.39 10.42 12.14
N VAL A 208 -15.43 9.15 11.73
CA VAL A 208 -15.15 8.00 12.61
C VAL A 208 -13.66 7.95 12.92
N LEU A 209 -12.82 8.17 11.91
CA LEU A 209 -11.38 8.36 12.08
C LEU A 209 -11.02 9.84 11.91
N PRO A 210 -10.24 10.43 12.83
CA PRO A 210 -9.79 11.81 12.72
C PRO A 210 -8.89 12.05 11.50
N ALA A 211 -8.79 13.32 11.07
CA ALA A 211 -7.91 13.71 9.98
C ALA A 211 -6.43 13.36 10.25
N SER A 212 -6.00 13.46 11.50
CA SER A 212 -4.65 13.15 11.99
C SER A 212 -4.32 11.65 12.04
N THR A 213 -5.27 10.76 11.72
CA THR A 213 -5.01 9.31 11.66
C THR A 213 -3.87 9.00 10.69
N GLU A 214 -2.90 8.21 11.17
CA GLU A 214 -1.76 7.75 10.41
C GLU A 214 -1.75 6.23 10.24
N ILE A 215 -1.29 5.77 9.08
CA ILE A 215 -1.02 4.36 8.80
C ILE A 215 0.41 4.04 9.28
N ARG A 216 0.55 2.94 10.03
CA ARG A 216 1.82 2.51 10.66
C ARG A 216 2.32 1.13 10.25
N SER A 217 1.48 0.33 9.61
CA SER A 217 1.85 -1.01 9.16
C SER A 217 0.91 -1.47 8.06
N VAL A 218 1.47 -1.99 6.97
CA VAL A 218 0.72 -2.32 5.75
C VAL A 218 1.15 -3.69 5.24
N TYR A 219 1.80 -3.79 4.08
CA TYR A 219 2.20 -5.08 3.55
C TYR A 219 3.35 -5.67 4.37
N ARG A 220 3.25 -6.96 4.66
CA ARG A 220 4.31 -7.74 5.31
C ARG A 220 4.55 -9.00 4.50
N SER A 221 5.79 -9.23 4.07
CA SER A 221 6.15 -10.54 3.51
C SER A 221 5.83 -11.66 4.51
N PRO A 222 5.56 -12.90 4.05
CA PRO A 222 5.25 -14.02 4.95
C PRO A 222 6.28 -14.20 6.07
N SER A 223 7.56 -14.09 5.74
CA SER A 223 8.67 -14.23 6.68
C SER A 223 8.74 -13.10 7.70
N LEU A 224 8.48 -11.85 7.28
CA LEU A 224 8.39 -10.71 8.20
C LEU A 224 7.16 -10.83 9.11
N ASN A 225 6.01 -11.21 8.55
CA ASN A 225 4.79 -11.42 9.34
C ASN A 225 5.02 -12.49 10.42
N SER A 226 5.68 -13.60 10.09
CA SER A 226 6.01 -14.64 11.07
C SER A 226 6.95 -14.14 12.16
N CYS A 227 7.99 -13.37 11.83
CA CYS A 227 8.90 -12.81 12.84
C CYS A 227 8.20 -11.80 13.74
N ALA A 228 7.34 -10.95 13.16
CA ALA A 228 6.56 -9.95 13.88
C ALA A 228 5.42 -10.54 14.73
N GLY A 229 5.32 -11.88 14.86
CA GLY A 229 4.26 -12.55 15.61
C GLY A 229 2.87 -12.44 14.97
N GLY A 230 2.79 -12.16 13.68
CA GLY A 230 1.54 -12.06 12.94
C GLY A 230 0.82 -13.41 12.78
N ALA A 231 -0.51 -13.37 12.67
CA ALA A 231 -1.31 -14.56 12.44
C ALA A 231 -0.98 -15.22 11.08
N ARG A 232 -1.15 -16.55 10.99
CA ARG A 232 -0.89 -17.33 9.75
C ARG A 232 -1.71 -16.83 8.55
N ASN A 233 -2.94 -16.40 8.79
CA ASN A 233 -3.86 -15.89 7.78
C ASN A 233 -3.97 -14.35 7.83
N SER A 234 -2.89 -13.67 8.24
CA SER A 234 -2.83 -12.21 8.35
C SER A 234 -3.12 -11.53 7.01
N LYS A 235 -4.01 -10.55 7.02
CA LYS A 235 -4.37 -9.78 5.81
C LYS A 235 -3.30 -8.76 5.39
N HIS A 236 -2.28 -8.55 6.22
CA HIS A 236 -1.08 -7.83 5.82
C HIS A 236 -0.26 -8.60 4.78
N MET A 237 -0.29 -9.93 4.82
CA MET A 237 0.43 -10.78 3.85
C MET A 237 -0.22 -10.79 2.47
N THR A 238 -1.50 -10.40 2.38
CA THR A 238 -2.25 -10.29 1.12
C THR A 238 -2.37 -8.85 0.64
N ALA A 239 -1.67 -7.90 1.27
CA ALA A 239 -1.80 -6.46 1.02
C ALA A 239 -3.26 -5.96 1.11
N GLY A 240 -4.05 -6.57 2.00
CA GLY A 240 -5.45 -6.20 2.23
C GLY A 240 -5.67 -5.45 3.54
N ALA A 241 -4.64 -5.19 4.34
CA ALA A 241 -4.77 -4.60 5.67
C ALA A 241 -3.86 -3.39 5.90
N ILE A 242 -4.33 -2.52 6.78
CA ILE A 242 -3.58 -1.42 7.38
C ILE A 242 -3.77 -1.43 8.89
N ASP A 243 -2.70 -1.14 9.63
CA ASP A 243 -2.78 -0.75 11.04
C ASP A 243 -2.66 0.77 11.11
N VAL A 244 -3.58 1.41 11.83
CA VAL A 244 -3.63 2.86 12.02
C VAL A 244 -3.50 3.26 13.49
N TRP A 245 -3.08 4.50 13.71
CA TRP A 245 -3.03 5.17 15.00
C TRP A 245 -3.35 6.66 14.79
N VAL A 246 -4.14 7.24 15.69
CA VAL A 246 -4.35 8.68 15.85
C VAL A 246 -3.37 9.28 16.89
N PRO A 247 -2.31 10.01 16.48
CA PRO A 247 -1.33 10.58 17.39
C PRO A 247 -1.95 11.51 18.44
N GLU A 248 -2.97 12.29 18.06
CA GLU A 248 -3.62 13.25 18.97
C GLU A 248 -4.38 12.60 20.12
N TYR A 249 -4.64 11.29 20.05
CA TYR A 249 -5.30 10.50 21.10
C TYR A 249 -4.32 9.71 21.97
N ASP A 250 -3.01 9.84 21.72
CA ASP A 250 -2.01 9.15 22.55
C ASP A 250 -2.07 9.64 24.00
N GLY A 251 -2.06 8.70 24.95
CA GLY A 251 -2.29 8.98 26.37
C GLY A 251 -3.71 9.45 26.74
N ASN A 252 -4.60 9.71 25.78
CA ASN A 252 -5.98 10.13 26.03
C ASN A 252 -6.99 8.98 25.89
N LEU A 253 -7.14 8.21 26.98
CA LEU A 253 -8.00 7.03 27.02
C LEU A 253 -9.46 7.32 26.67
N TRP A 254 -9.98 8.51 27.00
CA TRP A 254 -11.37 8.86 26.72
C TRP A 254 -11.61 9.08 25.23
N GLN A 255 -10.74 9.85 24.55
CA GLN A 255 -10.84 10.04 23.10
C GLN A 255 -10.62 8.73 22.35
N LEU A 256 -9.66 7.92 22.81
CA LEU A 256 -9.41 6.60 22.25
C LEU A 256 -10.64 5.70 22.37
N SER A 257 -11.24 5.60 23.56
CA SER A 257 -12.45 4.78 23.78
C SER A 257 -13.60 5.25 22.90
N ARG A 258 -13.83 6.56 22.80
CA ARG A 258 -14.90 7.13 21.97
C ARG A 258 -14.71 6.80 20.49
N MET A 259 -13.49 6.91 19.97
CA MET A 259 -13.18 6.51 18.59
C MET A 259 -13.43 5.01 18.37
N GLN A 260 -13.02 4.17 19.33
CA GLN A 260 -13.26 2.73 19.27
C GLN A 260 -14.77 2.41 19.26
N ASP A 261 -15.57 3.09 20.07
CA ASP A 261 -17.03 2.94 20.07
C ASP A 261 -17.64 3.33 18.71
N SER A 262 -17.18 4.43 18.11
CA SER A 262 -17.62 4.84 16.76
C SER A 262 -17.21 3.84 15.68
N LEU A 263 -16.01 3.26 15.77
CA LEU A 263 -15.57 2.17 14.87
C LEU A 263 -16.45 0.93 15.03
N CYS A 264 -16.82 0.58 16.25
CA CYS A 264 -17.71 -0.53 16.54
C CYS A 264 -19.11 -0.32 15.95
N GLN A 265 -19.67 0.89 16.10
CA GLN A 265 -20.95 1.26 15.48
C GLN A 265 -20.87 1.20 13.95
N PHE A 266 -19.82 1.78 13.35
CA PHE A 266 -19.63 1.70 11.90
C PHE A 266 -19.56 0.24 11.43
N TRP A 267 -18.76 -0.58 12.12
CA TRP A 267 -18.63 -2.01 11.82
C TRP A 267 -19.99 -2.71 11.87
N GLN A 268 -20.77 -2.49 12.93
CA GLN A 268 -22.08 -3.11 13.13
C GLN A 268 -23.09 -2.75 12.02
N TYR A 269 -23.16 -1.47 11.63
CA TYR A 269 -24.19 -0.98 10.71
C TYR A 269 -23.78 -1.02 9.23
N GLN A 270 -22.50 -0.86 8.93
CA GLN A 270 -21.99 -0.71 7.56
C GLN A 270 -20.92 -1.75 7.20
N GLY A 271 -20.30 -2.40 8.19
CA GLY A 271 -19.13 -3.25 8.00
C GLY A 271 -19.39 -4.52 7.18
N GLN A 272 -20.59 -5.11 7.28
CA GLN A 272 -20.91 -6.34 6.54
C GLN A 272 -20.85 -6.13 5.03
N ALA A 273 -21.34 -4.99 4.53
CA ALA A 273 -21.33 -4.67 3.10
C ALA A 273 -19.92 -4.39 2.55
N MET A 274 -18.93 -4.22 3.42
CA MET A 274 -17.55 -3.85 3.08
C MET A 274 -16.54 -4.95 3.43
N ASP A 275 -17.01 -6.13 3.86
CA ASP A 275 -16.16 -7.19 4.38
C ASP A 275 -15.17 -6.69 5.45
N PHE A 276 -15.65 -5.80 6.32
CA PHE A 276 -14.80 -5.05 7.24
C PHE A 276 -14.27 -5.94 8.38
N GLY A 277 -12.97 -6.24 8.32
CA GLY A 277 -12.19 -6.80 9.41
C GLY A 277 -11.66 -5.70 10.35
N LEU A 278 -12.13 -5.69 11.59
CA LEU A 278 -11.78 -4.69 12.61
C LEU A 278 -11.04 -5.30 13.80
N GLY A 279 -9.80 -4.89 14.02
CA GLY A 279 -9.04 -5.23 15.23
C GLY A 279 -8.82 -4.01 16.12
N LEU A 280 -9.18 -4.10 17.40
CA LEU A 280 -8.98 -3.02 18.37
C LEU A 280 -7.99 -3.45 19.46
N TYR A 281 -6.82 -2.81 19.51
CA TYR A 281 -5.77 -3.16 20.46
C TYR A 281 -5.73 -2.18 21.64
N SER A 282 -5.35 -2.68 22.82
CA SER A 282 -5.20 -1.86 24.04
C SER A 282 -4.13 -0.78 23.91
N THR A 283 -3.16 -0.95 23.01
CA THR A 283 -2.13 0.05 22.69
C THR A 283 -2.67 1.23 21.89
N GLY A 284 -3.96 1.25 21.56
CA GLY A 284 -4.58 2.28 20.70
C GLY A 284 -4.40 2.07 19.20
N ALA A 285 -3.66 1.03 18.80
CA ALA A 285 -3.58 0.63 17.39
C ALA A 285 -4.92 0.05 16.94
N VAL A 286 -5.30 0.35 15.70
CA VAL A 286 -6.52 -0.15 15.06
C VAL A 286 -6.15 -0.86 13.77
N HIS A 287 -6.54 -2.12 13.64
CA HIS A 287 -6.41 -2.87 12.39
C HIS A 287 -7.66 -2.68 11.54
N LEU A 288 -7.47 -2.40 10.25
CA LEU A 288 -8.52 -2.31 9.24
C LEU A 288 -8.18 -3.21 8.05
N ASP A 289 -9.12 -4.05 7.63
CA ASP A 289 -9.05 -4.76 6.35
C ASP A 289 -10.44 -4.95 5.73
N SER A 290 -10.48 -5.31 4.45
CA SER A 290 -11.71 -5.55 3.67
C SER A 290 -11.78 -6.99 3.14
N GLN A 291 -11.21 -7.95 3.88
CA GLN A 291 -11.12 -9.35 3.49
C GLN A 291 -11.84 -10.28 4.49
N GLY A 292 -12.93 -9.78 5.08
CA GLY A 292 -13.96 -10.55 5.77
C GLY A 292 -14.59 -9.76 6.91
N TYR A 293 -15.90 -9.86 7.06
CA TYR A 293 -16.64 -9.24 8.16
C TYR A 293 -16.37 -9.93 9.50
N ARG A 294 -15.40 -9.41 10.27
CA ARG A 294 -14.98 -9.96 11.57
C ARG A 294 -14.43 -8.89 12.49
N LYS A 295 -14.39 -9.21 13.78
CA LYS A 295 -13.81 -8.34 14.80
C LYS A 295 -12.99 -9.14 15.83
N TRP A 296 -11.98 -8.50 16.41
CA TRP A 296 -11.19 -9.06 17.52
C TRP A 296 -10.58 -7.94 18.37
N GLY A 297 -10.17 -8.30 19.58
CA GLY A 297 -9.48 -7.39 20.49
C GLY A 297 -8.08 -7.85 20.85
N PHE A 298 -7.62 -7.45 22.04
CA PHE A 298 -6.27 -7.71 22.56
C PHE A 298 -5.82 -9.17 22.48
N GLY A 299 -6.74 -10.13 22.66
CA GLY A 299 -6.42 -11.56 22.61
C GLY A 299 -6.35 -12.14 21.21
N ASN A 300 -6.43 -11.33 20.14
CA ASN A 300 -6.55 -11.79 18.74
C ASN A 300 -7.76 -12.71 18.51
N THR A 301 -8.78 -12.61 19.37
CA THR A 301 -9.99 -13.42 19.33
C THR A 301 -11.23 -12.54 19.30
N SER A 302 -12.30 -13.03 18.67
CA SER A 302 -13.60 -12.34 18.64
C SER A 302 -14.18 -12.11 20.03
N SER A 303 -13.99 -13.07 20.95
CA SER A 303 -14.42 -12.97 22.36
C SER A 303 -13.72 -11.84 23.13
N SER A 304 -12.53 -11.41 22.69
CA SER A 304 -11.79 -10.30 23.31
C SER A 304 -12.13 -8.92 22.70
N SER A 305 -13.00 -8.87 21.69
CA SER A 305 -13.39 -7.63 21.02
C SER A 305 -14.18 -6.71 21.95
N SER A 306 -13.87 -5.41 21.94
CA SER A 306 -14.65 -4.38 22.64
C SER A 306 -15.99 -4.09 21.97
N CYS A 307 -16.11 -4.25 20.65
CA CYS A 307 -17.39 -4.07 19.97
C CYS A 307 -18.41 -5.12 20.40
N ARG A 308 -19.50 -4.67 21.04
CA ARG A 308 -20.66 -5.48 21.40
C ARG A 308 -21.69 -5.39 20.26
N TYR A 309 -22.49 -6.45 20.11
CA TYR A 309 -23.43 -6.64 19.00
C TYR A 309 -24.45 -5.53 18.82
#